data_AF-A0A843CP04-F1
#
_entry.id   AF-A0A843CP04-F1
#
_cell.length_a   1.000
_cell.length_b   1.000
_cell.length_c   1.000
_cell.angle_alpha   90.00
_cell.angle_beta   90.00
_cell.angle_gamma   90.00
#
_symmetry.space_group_name_H-M   'P 1'
#
loop_
_entity.id
_entity.type
_entity.pdbx_description
1 polymer ?
#
loop_
_entity_poly.entity_id
_entity_poly.type
_entity_poly.pdbx_seq_one_letter_code
_entity_poly.pdbx_strand_id
1 'polypeptide(L)'
;MSKSPKKVIKPTEKEKSTVSLTKKDSNTLVKKIAAVSDSTKTLAKEIKTMSKIFSDNQKVLISMKDMIDTLASAIEQIQKQSKQINIMEEDSQRLFVGLNQVRSQASLVTKLHDQTSRLQDQVSKISQAQKESPSSESIMKTVSDNATSIQNNTHMIIKIAQRIDSIKENLDGISSKTEKISSVGTEIEELKRKIQSVYDKSEKTNLASEILSLKHDLKNIAEKTESASGIITELESIKNQIAQVSDKAEKIDTFGDKMQSLQQELLSNMARTETIKHLSGEVQKIESEINSLVKRADATAFVGEGLKSVQEEFAGFKETVFIKTNTIDQKVSAISELFKRSDASTSEFHKKADQLFQDLQEIRTVTNKSSSNASKEVVGLLKLSEFQSNLRILSESKYGELKDIEKMAGQTASIVNLFDKLSIESEEKLSLPQEVRQWALSKMLDCADKWEIRFTDLFAILIDKLGKELVKENIRIQQVRDIFGIRGVDEIRKELNLT
;
A
#
# COMPACT_ATOMS: atom_id res chain seq x y z
N MET A 1 29.38 -96.82 -42.73
CA MET A 1 30.44 -97.05 -43.74
C MET A 1 31.77 -96.77 -43.03
N SER A 2 32.43 -97.80 -42.49
CA SER A 2 33.57 -98.53 -43.10
C SER A 2 34.80 -97.63 -43.25
N LYS A 3 35.98 -97.91 -42.70
CA LYS A 3 36.71 -99.18 -42.51
C LYS A 3 37.93 -98.88 -41.60
N SER A 4 38.30 -99.73 -40.65
CA SER A 4 39.48 -100.63 -40.72
C SER A 4 40.52 -100.34 -39.61
N PRO A 5 41.37 -101.32 -39.21
CA PRO A 5 41.39 -101.78 -37.82
C PRO A 5 42.77 -101.81 -37.11
N LYS A 6 42.70 -102.20 -35.83
CA LYS A 6 43.74 -102.61 -34.86
C LYS A 6 44.97 -103.33 -35.45
N LYS A 7 46.15 -103.05 -34.86
CA LYS A 7 47.26 -104.01 -34.78
C LYS A 7 47.91 -103.98 -33.40
N VAL A 8 47.85 -105.13 -32.72
CA VAL A 8 48.56 -105.48 -31.48
C VAL A 8 49.92 -106.05 -31.88
N ILE A 9 51.00 -105.66 -31.21
CA ILE A 9 52.27 -106.42 -31.19
C ILE A 9 52.82 -106.43 -29.75
N LYS A 10 53.15 -107.64 -29.30
CA LYS A 10 53.69 -108.07 -28.00
C LYS A 10 55.24 -107.90 -27.94
N PRO A 11 55.87 -108.09 -26.77
CA PRO A 11 57.15 -107.50 -26.38
C PRO A 11 58.38 -108.31 -26.81
N THR A 12 59.54 -107.66 -26.79
CA THR A 12 60.84 -108.31 -26.78
C THR A 12 61.67 -107.78 -25.62
N GLU A 13 61.87 -108.64 -24.62
CA GLU A 13 62.94 -108.54 -23.64
C GLU A 13 64.29 -108.50 -24.36
N LYS A 14 65.22 -107.69 -23.85
CA LYS A 14 66.61 -108.15 -23.63
C LYS A 14 67.40 -107.20 -22.73
N GLU A 15 68.09 -107.85 -21.80
CA GLU A 15 69.30 -107.43 -21.10
C GLU A 15 69.19 -106.37 -20.00
N LYS A 16 68.89 -106.89 -18.80
CA LYS A 16 69.55 -106.46 -17.57
C LYS A 16 71.07 -106.58 -17.74
N SER A 17 71.75 -105.48 -18.01
CA SER A 17 73.14 -105.31 -17.59
C SER A 17 73.13 -104.74 -16.17
N THR A 18 73.37 -105.61 -15.20
CA THR A 18 73.73 -105.25 -13.84
C THR A 18 75.08 -104.55 -13.86
N VAL A 19 75.08 -103.23 -14.04
CA VAL A 19 76.22 -102.40 -13.68
C VAL A 19 76.11 -102.17 -12.19
N SER A 20 76.98 -102.82 -11.43
CA SER A 20 77.17 -102.55 -10.01
C SER A 20 77.50 -101.07 -9.84
N LEU A 21 76.56 -100.29 -9.31
CA LEU A 21 76.83 -98.95 -8.81
C LEU A 21 77.96 -99.08 -7.80
N THR A 22 79.15 -98.60 -8.16
CA THR A 22 80.13 -98.26 -7.13
C THR A 22 79.44 -97.24 -6.21
N LYS A 23 79.71 -97.28 -4.89
CA LYS A 23 79.11 -96.37 -3.88
C LYS A 23 79.15 -94.87 -4.27
N LYS A 24 79.94 -94.49 -5.27
CA LYS A 24 80.09 -93.14 -5.81
C LYS A 24 78.94 -92.71 -6.75
N ASP A 25 78.39 -93.61 -7.57
CA ASP A 25 77.34 -93.28 -8.57
C ASP A 25 75.93 -93.25 -7.98
N SER A 26 75.68 -94.07 -6.95
CA SER A 26 74.42 -94.00 -6.19
C SER A 26 74.35 -92.68 -5.40
N ASN A 27 75.49 -92.21 -4.87
CA ASN A 27 75.56 -90.94 -4.14
C ASN A 27 75.36 -89.70 -5.04
N THR A 28 75.78 -89.73 -6.31
CA THR A 28 75.56 -88.62 -7.25
C THR A 28 74.11 -88.55 -7.73
N LEU A 29 73.47 -89.70 -7.95
CA LEU A 29 72.03 -89.79 -8.22
C LEU A 29 71.19 -89.31 -7.03
N VAL A 30 71.50 -89.76 -5.82
CA VAL A 30 70.82 -89.29 -4.59
C VAL A 30 70.99 -87.79 -4.39
N LYS A 31 72.17 -87.22 -4.67
CA LYS A 31 72.39 -85.76 -4.63
C LYS A 31 71.59 -85.00 -5.69
N LYS A 32 71.49 -85.51 -6.92
CA LYS A 32 70.66 -84.90 -7.97
C LYS A 32 69.17 -84.97 -7.62
N ILE A 33 68.71 -86.10 -7.10
CA ILE A 33 67.32 -86.27 -6.64
C ILE A 33 67.01 -85.34 -5.46
N ALA A 34 67.96 -85.18 -4.52
CA ALA A 34 67.84 -84.21 -3.43
C ALA A 34 67.77 -82.76 -3.96
N ALA A 35 68.64 -82.39 -4.90
CA ALA A 35 68.63 -81.05 -5.51
C ALA A 35 67.35 -80.75 -6.30
N VAL A 36 66.80 -81.74 -7.02
CA VAL A 36 65.50 -81.62 -7.71
C VAL A 36 64.36 -81.50 -6.70
N SER A 37 64.40 -82.26 -5.60
CA SER A 37 63.43 -82.17 -4.50
C SER A 37 63.45 -80.79 -3.83
N ASP A 38 64.64 -80.25 -3.56
CA ASP A 38 64.79 -78.91 -2.98
C ASP A 38 64.39 -77.79 -3.96
N SER A 39 64.66 -77.96 -5.26
CA SER A 39 64.19 -77.04 -6.30
C SER A 39 62.66 -77.07 -6.42
N THR A 40 62.05 -78.26 -6.34
CA THR A 40 60.59 -78.42 -6.37
C THR A 40 59.93 -77.83 -5.13
N LYS A 41 60.55 -77.97 -3.95
CA LYS A 41 60.09 -77.31 -2.72
C LYS A 41 60.18 -75.79 -2.81
N THR A 42 61.25 -75.27 -3.41
CA THR A 42 61.44 -73.83 -3.61
C THR A 42 60.39 -73.28 -4.58
N LEU A 43 60.16 -73.96 -5.70
CA LEU A 43 59.11 -73.60 -6.66
C LEU A 43 57.72 -73.67 -6.02
N ALA A 44 57.43 -74.69 -5.21
CA ALA A 44 56.16 -74.80 -4.48
C ALA A 44 55.97 -73.65 -3.48
N LYS A 45 57.04 -73.19 -2.81
CA LYS A 45 57.01 -72.00 -1.97
C LYS A 45 56.72 -70.75 -2.81
N GLU A 46 57.41 -70.56 -3.93
CA GLU A 46 57.20 -69.43 -4.84
C GLU A 46 55.79 -69.38 -5.43
N ILE A 47 55.23 -70.52 -5.85
CA ILE A 47 53.84 -70.63 -6.32
C ILE A 47 52.87 -70.23 -5.21
N LYS A 48 53.15 -70.61 -3.95
CA LYS A 48 52.34 -70.21 -2.81
C LYS A 48 52.44 -68.70 -2.55
N THR A 49 53.63 -68.10 -2.67
CA THR A 49 53.79 -66.64 -2.58
C THR A 49 53.08 -65.93 -3.72
N MET A 50 53.17 -66.42 -4.96
CA MET A 50 52.42 -65.87 -6.11
C MET A 50 50.92 -65.95 -5.89
N SER A 51 50.40 -67.09 -5.42
CA SER A 51 48.97 -67.25 -5.14
C SER A 51 48.49 -66.27 -4.07
N LYS A 52 49.31 -66.00 -3.05
CA LYS A 52 49.04 -64.95 -2.06
C LYS A 52 49.02 -63.55 -2.69
N ILE A 53 50.01 -63.22 -3.52
CA ILE A 53 50.07 -61.93 -4.23
C ILE A 53 48.84 -61.74 -5.14
N PHE A 54 48.40 -62.78 -5.85
CA PHE A 54 47.18 -62.73 -6.66
C PHE A 54 45.93 -62.45 -5.81
N SER A 55 45.80 -63.11 -4.66
CA SER A 55 44.69 -62.87 -3.74
C SER A 55 44.69 -61.45 -3.18
N ASP A 56 45.86 -60.92 -2.82
CA ASP A 56 46.01 -59.55 -2.31
C ASP A 56 45.74 -58.51 -3.42
N ASN A 57 46.22 -58.73 -4.64
CA ASN A 57 45.89 -57.89 -5.80
C ASN A 57 44.38 -57.86 -6.09
N GLN A 58 43.69 -58.99 -5.90
CA GLN A 58 42.25 -59.08 -6.09
C GLN A 58 41.49 -58.26 -5.03
N LYS A 59 41.96 -58.21 -3.78
CA LYS A 59 41.42 -57.33 -2.75
C LYS A 59 41.63 -55.85 -3.07
N VAL A 60 42.82 -55.49 -3.57
CA VAL A 60 43.11 -54.12 -4.01
C VAL A 60 42.17 -53.70 -5.14
N LEU A 61 41.94 -54.56 -6.13
CA LEU A 61 41.01 -54.28 -7.23
C LEU A 61 39.57 -54.11 -6.76
N ILE A 62 39.10 -54.91 -5.79
CA ILE A 62 37.78 -54.75 -5.19
C ILE A 62 37.67 -53.40 -4.46
N SER A 63 38.69 -53.04 -3.67
CA SER A 63 38.73 -51.74 -2.98
C SER A 63 38.75 -50.55 -3.94
N MET A 64 39.50 -50.64 -5.06
CA MET A 64 39.49 -49.61 -6.11
C MET A 64 38.10 -49.49 -6.77
N LYS A 65 37.41 -50.60 -7.00
CA LYS A 65 36.04 -50.59 -7.51
C LYS A 65 35.10 -49.88 -6.53
N ASP A 66 35.16 -50.20 -5.25
CA ASP A 66 34.32 -49.56 -4.23
C ASP A 66 34.59 -48.05 -4.12
N MET A 67 35.86 -47.63 -4.28
CA MET A 67 36.24 -46.22 -4.38
C MET A 67 35.65 -45.54 -5.63
N ILE A 68 35.71 -46.20 -6.79
CA ILE A 68 35.13 -45.68 -8.04
C ILE A 68 33.61 -45.53 -7.91
N ASP A 69 32.93 -46.52 -7.32
CA ASP A 69 31.48 -46.47 -7.10
C ASP A 69 31.11 -45.33 -6.13
N THR A 70 31.92 -45.10 -5.09
CA THR A 70 31.75 -43.97 -4.16
C THR A 70 31.97 -42.62 -4.86
N LEU A 71 33.00 -42.52 -5.71
CA LEU A 71 33.28 -41.33 -6.53
C LEU A 71 32.15 -41.05 -7.52
N ALA A 72 31.63 -42.07 -8.18
CA ALA A 72 30.51 -41.95 -9.10
C ALA A 72 29.26 -41.41 -8.38
N SER A 73 28.98 -41.90 -7.17
CA SER A 73 27.86 -41.43 -6.36
C SER A 73 28.05 -39.97 -5.91
N ALA A 74 29.26 -39.58 -5.51
CA ALA A 74 29.58 -38.20 -5.15
C ALA A 74 29.43 -37.24 -6.34
N ILE A 75 29.88 -37.64 -7.53
CA ILE A 75 29.71 -36.85 -8.77
C ILE A 75 28.22 -36.66 -9.08
N GLU A 76 27.40 -37.70 -8.94
CA GLU A 76 25.97 -37.61 -9.17
C GLU A 76 25.27 -36.65 -8.19
N GLN A 77 25.71 -36.65 -6.91
CA GLN A 77 25.25 -35.68 -5.92
C GLN A 77 25.67 -34.24 -6.27
N ILE A 78 26.92 -34.02 -6.67
CA ILE A 78 27.43 -32.70 -7.09
C ILE A 78 26.62 -32.18 -8.29
N GLN A 79 26.31 -33.04 -9.27
CA GLN A 79 25.48 -32.65 -10.41
C GLN A 79 24.05 -32.28 -10.00
N LYS A 80 23.44 -33.01 -9.05
CA LYS A 80 22.11 -32.66 -8.51
C LYS A 80 22.14 -31.33 -7.75
N GLN A 81 23.16 -31.11 -6.93
CA GLN A 81 23.33 -29.85 -6.20
C GLN A 81 23.58 -28.67 -7.16
N SER A 82 24.39 -28.83 -8.19
CA SER A 82 24.62 -27.80 -9.21
C SER A 82 23.32 -27.35 -9.89
N LYS A 83 22.39 -28.29 -10.21
CA LYS A 83 21.07 -27.93 -10.74
C LYS A 83 20.23 -27.14 -9.74
N GLN A 84 20.29 -27.48 -8.46
CA GLN A 84 19.60 -26.71 -7.40
C GLN A 84 20.18 -25.30 -7.24
N ILE A 85 21.51 -25.15 -7.35
CA ILE A 85 22.17 -23.85 -7.29
C ILE A 85 21.68 -22.94 -8.43
N ASN A 86 21.58 -23.45 -9.66
CA ASN A 86 21.06 -22.67 -10.78
C ASN A 86 19.62 -22.19 -10.54
N ILE A 87 18.76 -23.05 -9.97
CA ILE A 87 17.38 -22.66 -9.62
C ILE A 87 17.38 -21.58 -8.52
N MET A 88 18.22 -21.73 -7.50
CA MET A 88 18.38 -20.73 -6.43
C MET A 88 18.92 -19.38 -6.96
N GLU A 89 19.80 -19.42 -7.97
CA GLU A 89 20.31 -18.21 -8.62
C GLU A 89 19.18 -17.49 -9.38
N GLU A 90 18.38 -18.23 -10.14
CA GLU A 90 17.22 -17.70 -10.86
C GLU A 90 16.18 -17.07 -9.89
N ASP A 91 15.90 -17.76 -8.79
CA ASP A 91 15.00 -17.25 -7.75
C ASP A 91 15.59 -16.02 -7.03
N SER A 92 16.91 -15.98 -6.80
CA SER A 92 17.58 -14.81 -6.23
C SER A 92 17.52 -13.60 -7.16
N GLN A 93 17.67 -13.80 -8.46
CA GLN A 93 17.49 -12.73 -9.45
C GLN A 93 16.04 -12.23 -9.46
N ARG A 94 15.05 -13.12 -9.41
CA ARG A 94 13.62 -12.74 -9.29
C ARG A 94 13.33 -11.98 -8.00
N LEU A 95 13.90 -12.40 -6.88
CA LEU A 95 13.82 -11.68 -5.60
C LEU A 95 14.43 -10.28 -5.69
N PHE A 96 15.56 -10.14 -6.38
CA PHE A 96 16.20 -8.83 -6.57
C PHE A 96 15.34 -7.88 -7.40
N VAL A 97 14.72 -8.38 -8.49
CA VAL A 97 13.76 -7.61 -9.28
C VAL A 97 12.54 -7.21 -8.43
N GLY A 98 11.99 -8.15 -7.65
CA GLY A 98 10.90 -7.88 -6.73
C GLY A 98 11.25 -6.84 -5.66
N LEU A 99 12.45 -6.92 -5.08
CA LEU A 99 12.93 -5.98 -4.06
C LEU A 99 13.10 -4.57 -4.64
N ASN A 100 13.63 -4.44 -5.86
CA ASN A 100 13.71 -3.15 -6.54
C ASN A 100 12.32 -2.56 -6.82
N GLN A 101 11.33 -3.40 -7.11
CA GLN A 101 9.95 -2.95 -7.30
C GLN A 101 9.29 -2.51 -5.98
N VAL A 102 9.57 -3.19 -4.87
CA VAL A 102 9.14 -2.74 -3.53
C VAL A 102 9.84 -1.43 -3.15
N ARG A 103 11.12 -1.27 -3.47
CA ARG A 103 11.86 -0.03 -3.22
C ARG A 103 11.32 1.15 -4.02
N SER A 104 10.92 0.95 -5.28
CA SER A 104 10.26 2.02 -6.05
C SER A 104 8.90 2.40 -5.45
N GLN A 105 8.17 1.42 -4.91
CA GLN A 105 6.91 1.63 -4.20
C GLN A 105 7.07 2.26 -2.80
N ALA A 106 8.26 2.21 -2.17
CA ALA A 106 8.49 2.85 -0.88
C ALA A 106 8.22 4.37 -0.94
N SER A 107 8.51 5.01 -2.07
CA SER A 107 8.21 6.43 -2.29
C SER A 107 6.69 6.74 -2.31
N LEU A 108 5.87 5.78 -2.75
CA LEU A 108 4.41 5.87 -2.71
C LEU A 108 3.90 5.73 -1.27
N VAL A 109 4.49 4.83 -0.48
CA VAL A 109 4.16 4.68 0.94
C VAL A 109 4.46 5.97 1.71
N THR A 110 5.60 6.61 1.46
CA THR A 110 5.91 7.92 2.08
C THR A 110 4.88 8.99 1.68
N LYS A 111 4.47 9.05 0.41
CA LYS A 111 3.42 10.00 -0.04
C LYS A 111 2.06 9.72 0.60
N LEU A 112 1.67 8.46 0.71
CA LEU A 112 0.42 8.05 1.38
C LEU A 112 0.45 8.40 2.87
N HIS A 113 1.60 8.22 3.53
CA HIS A 113 1.78 8.59 4.92
C HIS A 113 1.62 10.10 5.13
N ASP A 114 2.25 10.93 4.30
CA ASP A 114 2.10 12.39 4.33
C ASP A 114 0.65 12.83 4.10
N GLN A 115 -0.05 12.21 3.13
CA GLN A 115 -1.46 12.51 2.88
C GLN A 115 -2.36 12.10 4.06
N THR A 116 -2.09 10.95 4.69
CA THR A 116 -2.80 10.47 5.87
C THR A 116 -2.61 11.41 7.06
N SER A 117 -1.37 11.90 7.27
CA SER A 117 -1.07 12.88 8.31
C SER A 117 -1.83 14.20 8.09
N ARG A 118 -1.88 14.71 6.85
CA ARG A 118 -2.65 15.92 6.52
C ARG A 118 -4.15 15.75 6.71
N LEU A 119 -4.69 14.59 6.36
CA LEU A 119 -6.10 14.25 6.60
C LEU A 119 -6.41 14.22 8.10
N GLN A 120 -5.51 13.65 8.90
CA GLN A 120 -5.67 13.60 10.35
C GLN A 120 -5.68 15.00 10.99
N ASP A 121 -4.83 15.90 10.50
CA ASP A 121 -4.84 17.32 10.90
C ASP A 121 -6.11 18.06 10.48
N GLN A 122 -6.69 17.73 9.33
CA GLN A 122 -7.98 18.31 8.92
C GLN A 122 -9.14 17.77 9.77
N VAL A 123 -9.15 16.47 10.06
CA VAL A 123 -10.17 15.84 10.91
C VAL A 123 -10.11 16.38 12.34
N SER A 124 -8.91 16.59 12.90
CA SER A 124 -8.77 17.19 14.23
C SER A 124 -9.26 18.64 14.28
N LYS A 125 -8.97 19.45 13.25
CA LYS A 125 -9.52 20.81 13.11
C LYS A 125 -11.04 20.83 13.00
N ILE A 126 -11.63 19.91 12.22
CA ILE A 126 -13.10 19.79 12.10
C ILE A 126 -13.71 19.39 13.45
N SER A 127 -13.10 18.42 14.15
CA SER A 127 -13.58 17.98 15.47
C SER A 127 -13.52 19.10 16.52
N GLN A 128 -12.49 19.95 16.48
CA GLN A 128 -12.36 21.11 17.35
C GLN A 128 -13.40 22.19 17.03
N ALA A 129 -13.61 22.51 15.75
CA ALA A 129 -14.65 23.45 15.31
C ALA A 129 -16.08 22.97 15.68
N GLN A 130 -16.29 21.66 15.73
CA GLN A 130 -17.55 21.05 16.15
C GLN A 130 -17.75 21.12 17.68
N LYS A 131 -16.67 21.11 18.47
CA LYS A 131 -16.72 21.35 19.94
C LYS A 131 -16.98 22.82 20.28
N GLU A 132 -16.50 23.75 19.45
CA GLU A 132 -16.69 25.20 19.63
C GLU A 132 -18.05 25.70 19.10
N SER A 133 -18.79 24.87 18.35
CA SER A 133 -20.14 25.20 17.88
C SER A 133 -21.17 25.13 19.03
N PRO A 134 -22.18 26.02 19.05
CA PRO A 134 -23.21 26.03 20.09
C PRO A 134 -23.93 24.68 20.15
N SER A 135 -24.18 24.18 21.37
CA SER A 135 -24.76 22.86 21.57
C SER A 135 -26.13 22.76 20.89
N SER A 136 -26.40 21.60 20.27
CA SER A 136 -27.68 21.31 19.61
C SER A 136 -28.88 21.58 20.53
N GLU A 137 -28.69 21.45 21.84
CA GLU A 137 -29.68 21.73 22.89
C GLU A 137 -30.05 23.22 22.99
N SER A 138 -29.09 24.14 22.81
CA SER A 138 -29.35 25.59 22.80
C SER A 138 -30.12 26.04 21.56
N ILE A 139 -29.80 25.44 20.40
CA ILE A 139 -30.51 25.69 19.14
C ILE A 139 -31.94 25.13 19.24
N MET A 140 -32.09 23.91 19.75
CA MET A 140 -33.38 23.25 19.89
C MET A 140 -34.30 23.98 20.87
N LYS A 141 -33.74 24.54 21.96
CA LYS A 141 -34.49 25.43 22.87
C LYS A 141 -34.97 26.70 22.16
N THR A 142 -34.09 27.37 21.42
CA THR A 142 -34.44 28.60 20.67
C THR A 142 -35.51 28.33 19.61
N VAL A 143 -35.42 27.19 18.91
CA VAL A 143 -36.42 26.77 17.92
C VAL A 143 -37.75 26.42 18.60
N SER A 144 -37.73 25.80 19.77
CA SER A 144 -38.95 25.49 20.55
C SER A 144 -39.65 26.75 21.07
N ASP A 145 -38.88 27.73 21.56
CA ASP A 145 -39.40 29.02 22.01
C ASP A 145 -39.98 29.83 20.83
N ASN A 146 -39.35 29.76 19.65
CA ASN A 146 -39.88 30.36 18.43
C ASN A 146 -41.14 29.64 17.94
N ALA A 147 -41.20 28.31 17.99
CA ALA A 147 -42.36 27.53 17.58
C ALA A 147 -43.61 27.84 18.43
N THR A 148 -43.44 27.97 19.74
CA THR A 148 -44.53 28.36 20.66
C THR A 148 -44.99 29.81 20.41
N SER A 149 -44.07 30.73 20.13
CA SER A 149 -44.41 32.11 19.74
C SER A 149 -45.18 32.19 18.42
N ILE A 150 -44.76 31.42 17.40
CA ILE A 150 -45.46 31.31 16.11
C ILE A 150 -46.88 30.74 16.29
N GLN A 151 -47.05 29.73 17.13
CA GLN A 151 -48.35 29.14 17.41
C GLN A 151 -49.31 30.14 18.09
N ASN A 152 -48.81 30.92 19.05
CA ASN A 152 -49.59 31.95 19.73
C ASN A 152 -50.00 33.09 18.77
N ASN A 153 -49.07 33.56 17.94
CA ASN A 153 -49.36 34.57 16.92
C ASN A 153 -50.36 34.07 15.88
N THR A 154 -50.23 32.81 15.45
CA THR A 154 -51.18 32.16 14.53
C THR A 154 -52.60 32.12 15.12
N HIS A 155 -52.73 31.80 16.41
CA HIS A 155 -54.03 31.80 17.08
C HIS A 155 -54.68 33.20 17.16
N MET A 156 -53.88 34.26 17.34
CA MET A 156 -54.40 35.63 17.27
C MET A 156 -54.85 36.01 15.85
N ILE A 157 -54.10 35.63 14.82
CA ILE A 157 -54.47 35.89 13.42
C ILE A 157 -55.80 35.22 13.08
N ILE A 158 -56.03 33.98 13.54
CA ILE A 158 -57.31 33.27 13.36
C ILE A 158 -58.47 34.05 14.01
N LYS A 159 -58.30 34.58 15.23
CA LYS A 159 -59.32 35.41 15.89
C LYS A 159 -59.59 36.73 15.15
N ILE A 160 -58.56 37.33 14.56
CA ILE A 160 -58.70 38.54 13.75
C ILE A 160 -59.47 38.23 12.46
N ALA A 161 -59.16 37.12 11.79
CA ALA A 161 -59.86 36.68 10.59
C ALA A 161 -61.36 36.45 10.86
N GLN A 162 -61.70 35.77 11.96
CA GLN A 162 -63.10 35.57 12.36
C GLN A 162 -63.84 36.90 12.58
N ARG A 163 -63.17 37.91 13.15
CA ARG A 163 -63.74 39.26 13.32
C ARG A 163 -63.92 39.99 11.99
N ILE A 164 -63.00 39.82 11.04
CA ILE A 164 -63.10 40.41 9.69
C ILE A 164 -64.30 39.84 8.94
N ASP A 165 -64.53 38.53 9.02
CA ASP A 165 -65.69 37.90 8.40
C ASP A 165 -67.01 38.45 8.97
N SER A 166 -67.11 38.63 10.29
CA SER A 166 -68.27 39.28 10.92
C SER A 166 -68.45 40.75 10.49
N ILE A 167 -67.36 41.50 10.28
CA ILE A 167 -67.44 42.89 9.81
C ILE A 167 -67.93 42.94 8.35
N LYS A 168 -67.45 42.02 7.51
CA LYS A 168 -67.86 41.93 6.10
C LYS A 168 -69.35 41.63 5.97
N GLU A 169 -69.88 40.70 6.78
CA GLU A 169 -71.31 40.38 6.83
C GLU A 169 -72.16 41.60 7.23
N ASN A 170 -71.69 42.39 8.20
CA ASN A 170 -72.35 43.65 8.59
C ASN A 170 -72.28 44.72 7.48
N LEU A 171 -71.21 44.75 6.69
CA LEU A 171 -71.03 45.71 5.59
C LEU A 171 -71.98 45.40 4.41
N ASP A 172 -72.15 44.12 4.07
CA ASP A 172 -73.11 43.69 3.04
C ASP A 172 -74.57 44.02 3.47
N GLY A 173 -74.87 43.96 4.77
CA GLY A 173 -76.14 44.44 5.34
C GLY A 173 -76.38 45.95 5.18
N ILE A 174 -75.33 46.78 5.12
CA ILE A 174 -75.42 48.23 4.92
C ILE A 174 -75.51 48.59 3.44
N SER A 175 -74.83 47.84 2.58
CA SER A 175 -74.87 47.99 1.13
C SER A 175 -76.30 47.85 0.58
N SER A 176 -77.05 46.84 1.05
CA SER A 176 -78.46 46.64 0.66
C SER A 176 -79.43 47.73 1.14
N LYS A 177 -79.05 48.57 2.12
CA LYS A 177 -79.83 49.77 2.51
C LYS A 177 -79.52 50.99 1.66
N THR A 178 -78.39 51.00 0.95
CA THR A 178 -77.93 52.15 0.14
C THR A 178 -78.68 52.28 -1.18
N GLU A 179 -79.22 51.19 -1.73
CA GLU A 179 -80.08 51.25 -2.94
C GLU A 179 -81.37 52.07 -2.72
N LYS A 180 -81.85 52.23 -1.49
CA LYS A 180 -83.04 53.05 -1.17
C LYS A 180 -82.78 54.56 -1.18
N ILE A 181 -81.53 55.00 -1.26
CA ILE A 181 -81.16 56.43 -1.25
C ILE A 181 -81.11 57.02 -2.67
N SER A 182 -81.04 56.18 -3.72
CA SER A 182 -81.01 56.64 -5.12
C SER A 182 -82.35 57.21 -5.62
N SER A 183 -83.48 56.94 -4.95
CA SER A 183 -84.81 57.45 -5.35
C SER A 183 -85.12 58.87 -4.85
N VAL A 184 -84.30 59.42 -3.93
CA VAL A 184 -84.51 60.76 -3.36
C VAL A 184 -83.98 61.86 -4.30
N GLY A 185 -82.98 61.56 -5.12
CA GLY A 185 -82.41 62.53 -6.07
C GLY A 185 -83.34 62.91 -7.22
N THR A 186 -84.24 62.00 -7.62
CA THR A 186 -85.19 62.22 -8.72
C THR A 186 -86.35 63.13 -8.34
N GLU A 187 -86.77 63.13 -7.07
CA GLU A 187 -87.89 63.96 -6.57
C GLU A 187 -87.49 65.44 -6.39
N ILE A 188 -86.21 65.72 -6.11
CA ILE A 188 -85.69 67.09 -5.92
C ILE A 188 -85.63 67.87 -7.24
N GLU A 189 -85.29 67.21 -8.36
CA GLU A 189 -85.27 67.86 -9.68
C GLU A 189 -86.68 68.16 -10.23
N GLU A 190 -87.71 67.43 -9.79
CA GLU A 190 -89.10 67.70 -10.16
C GLU A 190 -89.67 68.92 -9.43
N LEU A 191 -89.31 69.11 -8.16
CA LEU A 191 -89.64 70.30 -7.36
C LEU A 191 -89.00 71.57 -7.92
N LYS A 192 -87.75 71.47 -8.39
CA LYS A 192 -86.99 72.57 -8.99
C LYS A 192 -87.64 73.10 -10.28
N ARG A 193 -88.21 72.22 -11.12
CA ARG A 193 -88.96 72.64 -12.33
C ARG A 193 -90.25 73.40 -12.01
N LYS A 194 -90.96 73.02 -10.95
CA LYS A 194 -92.23 73.69 -10.57
C LYS A 194 -91.99 75.13 -10.09
N ILE A 195 -90.95 75.34 -9.29
CA ILE A 195 -90.57 76.66 -8.78
C ILE A 195 -90.16 77.61 -9.92
N GLN A 196 -89.46 77.10 -10.95
CA GLN A 196 -89.04 77.91 -12.09
C GLN A 196 -90.24 78.42 -12.93
N SER A 197 -91.32 77.63 -13.08
CA SER A 197 -92.50 78.04 -13.87
C SER A 197 -93.40 79.09 -13.19
N VAL A 198 -93.24 79.29 -11.88
CA VAL A 198 -93.98 80.31 -11.12
C VAL A 198 -93.31 81.68 -11.28
N TYR A 199 -91.98 81.68 -11.45
CA TYR A 199 -91.19 82.90 -11.62
C TYR A 199 -91.47 83.61 -12.97
N ASP A 200 -91.70 82.84 -14.05
CA ASP A 200 -91.91 83.38 -15.41
C ASP A 200 -93.30 84.00 -15.65
N LYS A 201 -94.21 83.97 -14.66
CA LYS A 201 -95.60 84.47 -14.79
C LYS A 201 -95.88 85.82 -14.12
N SER A 202 -94.88 86.49 -13.56
CA SER A 202 -95.05 87.62 -12.63
C SER A 202 -94.74 89.02 -13.19
N GLU A 203 -94.75 89.26 -14.50
CA GLU A 203 -94.39 90.59 -15.04
C GLU A 203 -95.31 91.08 -16.18
N LYS A 204 -96.38 91.84 -15.83
CA LYS A 204 -97.05 92.85 -16.70
C LYS A 204 -98.13 93.69 -15.98
N THR A 205 -97.82 94.99 -15.79
CA THR A 205 -98.67 96.24 -15.92
C THR A 205 -100.03 96.32 -15.19
N ASN A 206 -100.49 97.40 -14.51
CA ASN A 206 -100.58 98.82 -14.90
C ASN A 206 -101.15 99.68 -13.70
N LEU A 207 -100.56 100.84 -13.39
CA LEU A 207 -100.54 101.50 -12.05
C LEU A 207 -101.65 102.53 -11.69
N ALA A 208 -102.84 102.51 -12.31
CA ALA A 208 -103.88 103.53 -12.04
C ALA A 208 -105.26 103.00 -11.61
N SER A 209 -105.52 101.70 -11.74
CA SER A 209 -106.70 101.03 -11.18
C SER A 209 -106.46 100.48 -9.77
N GLU A 210 -105.21 100.47 -9.30
CA GLU A 210 -104.79 99.91 -8.00
C GLU A 210 -105.12 100.82 -6.79
N ILE A 211 -105.37 102.11 -7.00
CA ILE A 211 -105.68 103.04 -5.90
C ILE A 211 -107.14 102.87 -5.40
N LEU A 212 -108.06 102.40 -6.25
CA LEU A 212 -109.44 102.11 -5.85
C LEU A 212 -109.61 100.69 -5.27
N SER A 213 -108.74 99.73 -5.66
CA SER A 213 -108.69 98.41 -5.02
C SER A 213 -108.01 98.45 -3.65
N LEU A 214 -106.98 99.28 -3.46
CA LEU A 214 -106.31 99.48 -2.16
C LEU A 214 -107.26 99.91 -1.02
N LYS A 215 -108.35 100.62 -1.34
CA LYS A 215 -109.39 101.00 -0.37
C LYS A 215 -110.31 99.82 -0.01
N HIS A 216 -110.55 98.92 -0.97
CA HIS A 216 -111.28 97.67 -0.73
C HIS A 216 -110.42 96.66 0.04
N ASP A 217 -109.13 96.60 -0.28
CA ASP A 217 -108.14 95.71 0.34
C ASP A 217 -107.82 96.12 1.78
N LEU A 218 -107.82 97.41 2.11
CA LEU A 218 -107.71 97.88 3.51
C LEU A 218 -108.87 97.40 4.41
N LYS A 219 -110.05 97.14 3.83
CA LYS A 219 -111.20 96.57 4.55
C LYS A 219 -111.05 95.04 4.74
N ASN A 220 -110.48 94.33 3.77
CA ASN A 220 -110.13 92.90 3.88
C ASN A 220 -108.92 92.64 4.79
N ILE A 221 -108.01 93.62 4.99
CA ILE A 221 -106.85 93.52 5.88
C ILE A 221 -107.26 93.51 7.36
N ALA A 222 -108.35 94.17 7.74
CA ALA A 222 -108.88 94.11 9.10
C ALA A 222 -109.38 92.70 9.47
N GLU A 223 -109.93 91.94 8.51
CA GLU A 223 -110.35 90.54 8.70
C GLU A 223 -109.16 89.55 8.62
N LYS A 224 -108.05 89.89 7.96
CA LYS A 224 -106.81 89.09 7.93
C LYS A 224 -105.91 89.22 9.17
N THR A 225 -106.26 90.08 10.14
CA THR A 225 -105.47 90.23 11.39
C THR A 225 -105.54 88.98 12.28
N GLU A 226 -106.45 88.05 12.01
CA GLU A 226 -106.51 86.70 12.61
C GLU A 226 -105.38 85.77 12.11
N SER A 227 -104.71 86.11 11.00
CA SER A 227 -103.56 85.36 10.44
C SER A 227 -102.22 85.66 11.12
N ALA A 228 -102.16 86.57 12.10
CA ALA A 228 -100.94 86.82 12.90
C ALA A 228 -100.56 85.64 13.81
N SER A 229 -101.48 84.71 14.07
CA SER A 229 -101.20 83.45 14.78
C SER A 229 -100.32 82.49 13.98
N GLY A 230 -100.38 82.53 12.64
CA GLY A 230 -99.57 81.68 11.76
C GLY A 230 -98.07 82.03 11.83
N ILE A 231 -97.73 83.31 11.94
CA ILE A 231 -96.33 83.78 12.00
C ILE A 231 -95.62 83.26 13.27
N ILE A 232 -96.33 83.18 14.40
CA ILE A 232 -95.79 82.62 15.65
C ILE A 232 -95.51 81.12 15.48
N THR A 233 -96.39 80.38 14.81
CA THR A 233 -96.17 78.94 14.54
C THR A 233 -95.02 78.69 13.55
N GLU A 234 -94.84 79.56 12.55
CA GLU A 234 -93.70 79.49 11.63
C GLU A 234 -92.39 79.83 12.33
N LEU A 235 -92.37 80.82 13.24
CA LEU A 235 -91.18 81.16 14.02
C LEU A 235 -90.77 80.03 14.98
N GLU A 236 -91.71 79.37 15.64
CA GLU A 236 -91.41 78.21 16.50
C GLU A 236 -90.91 77.01 15.68
N SER A 237 -91.45 76.82 14.46
CA SER A 237 -90.98 75.80 13.50
C SER A 237 -89.54 76.08 13.03
N ILE A 238 -89.23 77.33 12.66
CA ILE A 238 -87.88 77.75 12.25
C ILE A 238 -86.89 77.57 13.41
N LYS A 239 -87.28 77.95 14.64
CA LYS A 239 -86.45 77.76 15.84
C LYS A 239 -86.16 76.27 16.10
N ASN A 240 -87.15 75.39 15.93
CA ASN A 240 -86.95 73.95 16.02
C ASN A 240 -86.03 73.42 14.91
N GLN A 241 -86.14 73.93 13.68
CA GLN A 241 -85.23 73.57 12.60
C GLN A 241 -83.80 74.03 12.87
N ILE A 242 -83.60 75.25 13.41
CA ILE A 242 -82.28 75.76 13.80
C ILE A 242 -81.68 74.90 14.92
N ALA A 243 -82.47 74.50 15.91
CA ALA A 243 -82.01 73.58 16.96
C ALA A 243 -81.58 72.22 16.37
N GLN A 244 -82.36 71.65 15.44
CA GLN A 244 -81.99 70.41 14.76
C GLN A 244 -80.74 70.54 13.88
N VAL A 245 -80.49 71.71 13.29
CA VAL A 245 -79.25 71.98 12.54
C VAL A 245 -78.06 72.10 13.48
N SER A 246 -78.24 72.73 14.66
CA SER A 246 -77.21 72.81 15.69
C SER A 246 -76.83 71.42 16.22
N ASP A 247 -77.80 70.56 16.51
CA ASP A 247 -77.57 69.16 16.93
C ASP A 247 -76.87 68.32 15.84
N LYS A 248 -77.13 68.64 14.56
CA LYS A 248 -76.42 68.02 13.44
C LYS A 248 -74.99 68.55 13.30
N ALA A 249 -74.75 69.82 13.60
CA ALA A 249 -73.41 70.42 13.57
C ALA A 249 -72.51 69.85 14.66
N GLU A 250 -73.02 69.60 15.87
CA GLU A 250 -72.26 68.95 16.95
C GLU A 250 -71.81 67.52 16.57
N LYS A 251 -72.59 66.81 15.75
CA LYS A 251 -72.20 65.51 15.20
C LYS A 251 -71.06 65.60 14.16
N ILE A 252 -70.83 66.76 13.54
CA ILE A 252 -69.71 66.96 12.60
C ILE A 252 -68.38 67.01 13.34
N ASP A 253 -68.33 67.58 14.56
CA ASP A 253 -67.11 67.55 15.38
C ASP A 253 -66.70 66.11 15.72
N THR A 254 -67.67 65.25 16.05
CA THR A 254 -67.39 63.81 16.28
C THR A 254 -66.92 63.06 15.03
N PHE A 255 -67.18 63.61 13.84
CA PHE A 255 -66.67 63.06 12.58
C PHE A 255 -65.22 63.50 12.34
N GLY A 256 -64.85 64.72 12.77
CA GLY A 256 -63.47 65.20 12.77
C GLY A 256 -62.53 64.30 13.58
N ASP A 257 -62.93 63.92 14.80
CA ASP A 257 -62.16 63.01 15.65
C ASP A 257 -61.95 61.64 15.02
N LYS A 258 -63.00 61.09 14.38
CA LYS A 258 -62.91 59.81 13.66
C LYS A 258 -61.99 59.90 12.46
N MET A 259 -62.01 61.01 11.74
CA MET A 259 -61.12 61.26 10.60
C MET A 259 -59.66 61.35 11.05
N GLN A 260 -59.41 61.99 12.18
CA GLN A 260 -58.06 62.06 12.76
C GLN A 260 -57.57 60.68 13.22
N SER A 261 -58.43 59.87 13.83
CA SER A 261 -58.11 58.47 14.18
C SER A 261 -57.78 57.64 12.94
N LEU A 262 -58.57 57.76 11.86
CA LEU A 262 -58.32 57.06 10.60
C LEU A 262 -57.00 57.51 9.95
N GLN A 263 -56.69 58.81 10.01
CA GLN A 263 -55.42 59.33 9.52
C GLN A 263 -54.22 58.76 10.29
N GLN A 264 -54.35 58.63 11.61
CA GLN A 264 -53.30 58.05 12.45
C GLN A 264 -53.13 56.54 12.20
N GLU A 265 -54.22 55.82 11.96
CA GLU A 265 -54.19 54.40 11.58
C GLU A 265 -53.53 54.18 10.21
N LEU A 266 -53.78 55.08 9.25
CA LEU A 266 -53.12 55.06 7.93
C LEU A 266 -51.61 55.25 8.04
N LEU A 267 -51.14 56.19 8.87
CA LEU A 267 -49.72 56.41 9.13
C LEU A 267 -49.06 55.19 9.79
N SER A 268 -49.75 54.56 10.74
CA SER A 268 -49.29 53.32 11.38
C SER A 268 -49.19 52.16 10.38
N ASN A 269 -50.16 52.03 9.47
CA ASN A 269 -50.12 51.02 8.42
C ASN A 269 -49.01 51.27 7.39
N MET A 270 -48.71 52.53 7.08
CA MET A 270 -47.59 52.90 6.22
C MET A 270 -46.25 52.47 6.85
N ALA A 271 -46.05 52.67 8.15
CA ALA A 271 -44.87 52.18 8.86
C ALA A 271 -44.77 50.64 8.87
N ARG A 272 -45.90 49.93 8.95
CA ARG A 272 -45.92 48.47 8.79
C ARG A 272 -45.48 48.03 7.39
N THR A 273 -45.79 48.79 6.34
CA THR A 273 -45.32 48.48 4.98
C THR A 273 -43.79 48.48 4.88
N GLU A 274 -43.09 49.35 5.61
CA GLU A 274 -41.62 49.33 5.67
C GLU A 274 -41.09 48.06 6.36
N THR A 275 -41.73 47.63 7.45
CA THR A 275 -41.34 46.37 8.13
C THR A 275 -41.56 45.14 7.23
N ILE A 276 -42.61 45.14 6.40
CA ILE A 276 -42.84 44.08 5.39
C ILE A 276 -41.73 44.09 4.33
N LYS A 277 -41.28 45.27 3.90
CA LYS A 277 -40.16 45.40 2.97
C LYS A 277 -38.84 44.88 3.57
N HIS A 278 -38.58 45.14 4.84
CA HIS A 278 -37.43 44.58 5.56
C HIS A 278 -37.50 43.05 5.64
N LEU A 279 -38.64 42.49 6.07
CA LEU A 279 -38.86 41.05 6.12
C LEU A 279 -38.67 40.38 4.76
N SER A 280 -39.15 41.02 3.67
CA SER A 280 -38.92 40.53 2.31
C SER A 280 -37.43 40.45 1.95
N GLY A 281 -36.61 41.40 2.42
CA GLY A 281 -35.16 41.37 2.22
C GLY A 281 -34.48 40.25 3.01
N GLU A 282 -34.90 40.03 4.26
CA GLU A 282 -34.39 38.91 5.07
C GLU A 282 -34.79 37.55 4.48
N VAL A 283 -36.01 37.41 3.96
CA VAL A 283 -36.45 36.20 3.25
C VAL A 283 -35.59 35.93 2.01
N GLN A 284 -35.28 36.95 1.21
CA GLN A 284 -34.37 36.80 0.07
C GLN A 284 -32.96 36.37 0.50
N LYS A 285 -32.45 36.91 1.62
CA LYS A 285 -31.16 36.51 2.17
C LYS A 285 -31.17 35.05 2.63
N ILE A 286 -32.22 34.63 3.34
CA ILE A 286 -32.43 33.23 3.74
C ILE A 286 -32.51 32.32 2.51
N GLU A 287 -33.22 32.72 1.47
CA GLU A 287 -33.32 31.96 0.22
C GLU A 287 -31.95 31.79 -0.46
N SER A 288 -31.12 32.84 -0.45
CA SER A 288 -29.74 32.77 -0.93
C SER A 288 -28.88 31.82 -0.09
N GLU A 289 -28.98 31.90 1.24
CA GLU A 289 -28.26 31.02 2.16
C GLU A 289 -28.69 29.56 1.99
N ILE A 290 -30.00 29.28 1.88
CA ILE A 290 -30.54 27.95 1.60
C ILE A 290 -29.99 27.40 0.28
N ASN A 291 -30.02 28.19 -0.80
CA ASN A 291 -29.45 27.78 -2.09
C ASN A 291 -27.94 27.47 -1.99
N SER A 292 -27.20 28.20 -1.16
CA SER A 292 -25.78 27.91 -0.90
C SER A 292 -25.58 26.62 -0.09
N LEU A 293 -26.47 26.33 0.86
CA LEU A 293 -26.45 25.08 1.62
C LEU A 293 -26.80 23.89 0.74
N VAL A 294 -27.79 24.00 -0.14
CA VAL A 294 -28.16 22.94 -1.09
C VAL A 294 -26.97 22.60 -2.00
N LYS A 295 -26.30 23.60 -2.58
CA LYS A 295 -25.07 23.37 -3.37
C LYS A 295 -23.95 22.70 -2.57
N ARG A 296 -23.79 23.07 -1.29
CA ARG A 296 -22.82 22.39 -0.39
C ARG A 296 -23.24 20.96 -0.07
N ALA A 297 -24.54 20.71 0.14
CA ALA A 297 -25.08 19.39 0.39
C ALA A 297 -24.87 18.45 -0.81
N ASP A 298 -25.12 18.94 -2.03
CA ASP A 298 -24.84 18.21 -3.27
C ASP A 298 -23.34 17.92 -3.43
N ALA A 299 -22.47 18.89 -3.13
CA ALA A 299 -21.02 18.68 -3.12
C ALA A 299 -20.59 17.63 -2.07
N THR A 300 -21.23 17.58 -0.91
CA THR A 300 -20.96 16.53 0.09
C THR A 300 -21.54 15.16 -0.29
N ALA A 301 -22.64 15.09 -1.04
CA ALA A 301 -23.16 13.83 -1.57
C ALA A 301 -22.18 13.22 -2.58
N PHE A 302 -21.58 14.05 -3.45
CA PHE A 302 -20.49 13.65 -4.35
C PHE A 302 -19.26 13.14 -3.60
N VAL A 303 -18.88 13.79 -2.49
CA VAL A 303 -17.80 13.31 -1.60
C VAL A 303 -18.18 11.98 -0.94
N GLY A 304 -19.45 11.77 -0.59
CA GLY A 304 -19.96 10.51 -0.02
C GLY A 304 -19.86 9.34 -0.99
N GLU A 305 -20.21 9.53 -2.27
CA GLU A 305 -20.00 8.52 -3.32
C GLU A 305 -18.51 8.22 -3.54
N GLY A 306 -17.67 9.27 -3.56
CA GLY A 306 -16.22 9.10 -3.63
C GLY A 306 -15.66 8.30 -2.44
N LEU A 307 -16.13 8.56 -1.22
CA LEU A 307 -15.75 7.80 -0.03
C LEU A 307 -16.15 6.33 -0.12
N LYS A 308 -17.32 6.04 -0.70
CA LYS A 308 -17.81 4.67 -0.89
C LYS A 308 -16.95 3.91 -1.90
N SER A 309 -16.58 4.56 -3.00
CA SER A 309 -15.64 4.01 -3.98
C SER A 309 -14.26 3.75 -3.37
N VAL A 310 -13.71 4.72 -2.61
CA VAL A 310 -12.44 4.54 -1.89
C VAL A 310 -12.53 3.41 -0.86
N GLN A 311 -13.66 3.24 -0.20
CA GLN A 311 -13.89 2.14 0.75
C GLN A 311 -13.91 0.77 0.05
N GLU A 312 -14.55 0.66 -1.12
CA GLU A 312 -14.51 -0.55 -1.95
C GLU A 312 -13.10 -0.86 -2.44
N GLU A 313 -12.36 0.14 -2.94
CA GLU A 313 -10.97 -0.02 -3.36
C GLU A 313 -10.06 -0.44 -2.19
N PHE A 314 -10.26 0.13 -1.01
CA PHE A 314 -9.51 -0.24 0.19
C PHE A 314 -9.80 -1.67 0.63
N ALA A 315 -11.05 -2.14 0.52
CA ALA A 315 -11.39 -3.53 0.78
C ALA A 315 -10.70 -4.49 -0.20
N GLY A 316 -10.70 -4.16 -1.50
CA GLY A 316 -10.00 -4.94 -2.53
C GLY A 316 -8.48 -4.95 -2.34
N PHE A 317 -7.90 -3.81 -1.93
CA PHE A 317 -6.49 -3.72 -1.58
C PHE A 317 -6.15 -4.59 -0.37
N LYS A 318 -6.96 -4.55 0.70
CA LYS A 318 -6.77 -5.37 1.90
C LYS A 318 -6.77 -6.86 1.58
N GLU A 319 -7.71 -7.31 0.75
CA GLU A 319 -7.77 -8.70 0.29
C GLU A 319 -6.52 -9.09 -0.51
N THR A 320 -6.09 -8.23 -1.44
CA THR A 320 -4.90 -8.46 -2.26
C THR A 320 -3.63 -8.56 -1.40
N VAL A 321 -3.48 -7.69 -0.41
CA VAL A 321 -2.35 -7.71 0.54
C VAL A 321 -2.39 -8.98 1.38
N PHE A 322 -3.57 -9.40 1.84
CA PHE A 322 -3.72 -10.63 2.61
C PHE A 322 -3.31 -11.87 1.81
N ILE A 323 -3.80 -12.00 0.57
CA ILE A 323 -3.44 -13.11 -0.33
C ILE A 323 -1.93 -13.13 -0.61
N LYS A 324 -1.33 -11.97 -0.91
CA LYS A 324 0.12 -11.87 -1.16
C LYS A 324 0.92 -12.23 0.09
N THR A 325 0.50 -11.79 1.27
CA THR A 325 1.16 -12.11 2.54
C THR A 325 1.13 -13.61 2.80
N ASN A 326 -0.03 -14.25 2.64
CA ASN A 326 -0.15 -15.70 2.79
C ASN A 326 0.72 -16.47 1.77
N THR A 327 0.81 -15.96 0.53
CA THR A 327 1.71 -16.53 -0.49
C THR A 327 3.18 -16.40 -0.09
N ILE A 328 3.57 -15.26 0.51
CA ILE A 328 4.93 -15.05 1.00
C ILE A 328 5.23 -16.01 2.15
N ASP A 329 4.33 -16.16 3.13
CA ASP A 329 4.50 -17.10 4.24
C ASP A 329 4.67 -18.56 3.76
N GLN A 330 3.89 -18.97 2.76
CA GLN A 330 4.03 -20.28 2.13
C GLN A 330 5.41 -20.44 1.46
N LYS A 331 5.87 -19.43 0.72
CA LYS A 331 7.20 -19.45 0.09
C LYS A 331 8.33 -19.44 1.11
N VAL A 332 8.22 -18.66 2.18
CA VAL A 332 9.19 -18.62 3.29
C VAL A 332 9.24 -19.99 3.98
N SER A 333 8.09 -20.63 4.18
CA SER A 333 8.02 -21.98 4.75
C SER A 333 8.73 -23.00 3.85
N ALA A 334 8.49 -22.95 2.54
CA ALA A 334 9.17 -23.82 1.57
C ALA A 334 10.69 -23.59 1.52
N ILE A 335 11.14 -22.33 1.56
CA ILE A 335 12.58 -21.99 1.63
C ILE A 335 13.19 -22.49 2.93
N SER A 336 12.49 -22.33 4.06
CA SER A 336 12.95 -22.82 5.37
C SER A 336 13.15 -24.33 5.38
N GLU A 337 12.25 -25.08 4.73
CA GLU A 337 12.37 -26.52 4.57
C GLU A 337 13.55 -26.92 3.66
N LEU A 338 13.77 -26.18 2.56
CA LEU A 338 14.95 -26.36 1.70
C LEU A 338 16.25 -26.09 2.47
N PHE A 339 16.29 -25.06 3.31
CA PHE A 339 17.46 -24.71 4.11
C PHE A 339 17.79 -25.83 5.12
N LYS A 340 16.78 -26.34 5.84
CA LYS A 340 16.95 -27.49 6.74
C LYS A 340 17.48 -28.73 6.02
N ARG A 341 16.99 -29.00 4.81
CA ARG A 341 17.46 -30.14 3.99
C ARG A 341 18.89 -29.92 3.50
N SER A 342 19.25 -28.69 3.15
CA SER A 342 20.62 -28.30 2.76
C SER A 342 21.61 -28.45 3.91
N ASP A 343 21.25 -27.99 5.12
CA ASP A 343 22.09 -28.13 6.31
C ASP A 343 22.27 -29.61 6.69
N ALA A 344 21.20 -30.40 6.61
CA ALA A 344 21.28 -31.84 6.82
C ALA A 344 22.23 -32.51 5.81
N SER A 345 22.11 -32.17 4.52
CA SER A 345 22.99 -32.69 3.47
C SER A 345 24.46 -32.28 3.67
N THR A 346 24.70 -31.05 4.13
CA THR A 346 26.05 -30.54 4.40
C THR A 346 26.66 -31.23 5.61
N SER A 347 25.88 -31.44 6.68
CA SER A 347 26.32 -32.22 7.84
C SER A 347 26.65 -33.67 7.48
N GLU A 348 25.83 -34.32 6.65
CA GLU A 348 26.13 -35.67 6.15
C GLU A 348 27.39 -35.71 5.29
N PHE A 349 27.61 -34.69 4.45
CA PHE A 349 28.83 -34.58 3.65
C PHE A 349 30.07 -34.49 4.55
N HIS A 350 30.07 -33.62 5.56
CA HIS A 350 31.18 -33.51 6.51
C HIS A 350 31.43 -34.82 7.27
N LYS A 351 30.38 -35.49 7.78
CA LYS A 351 30.53 -36.79 8.44
C LYS A 351 31.15 -37.84 7.52
N LYS A 352 30.68 -37.93 6.27
CA LYS A 352 31.24 -38.88 5.30
C LYS A 352 32.67 -38.52 4.91
N ALA A 353 32.99 -37.24 4.76
CA ALA A 353 34.35 -36.78 4.47
C ALA A 353 35.32 -37.08 5.62
N ASP A 354 34.90 -36.87 6.87
CA ASP A 354 35.69 -37.18 8.06
C ASP A 354 35.92 -38.69 8.19
N GLN A 355 34.88 -39.51 7.97
CA GLN A 355 35.00 -40.97 7.96
C GLN A 355 35.97 -41.43 6.87
N LEU A 356 35.84 -40.91 5.65
CA LEU A 356 36.71 -41.26 4.53
C LEU A 356 38.16 -40.84 4.75
N PHE A 357 38.38 -39.72 5.46
CA PHE A 357 39.71 -39.29 5.90
C PHE A 357 40.31 -40.25 6.94
N GLN A 358 39.49 -40.73 7.89
CA GLN A 358 39.91 -41.73 8.88
C GLN A 358 40.29 -43.06 8.21
N ASP A 359 39.44 -43.55 7.30
CA ASP A 359 39.69 -44.79 6.55
C ASP A 359 40.98 -44.68 5.70
N LEU A 360 41.23 -43.51 5.09
CA LEU A 360 42.48 -43.22 4.36
C LEU A 360 43.71 -43.24 5.27
N GLN A 361 43.61 -42.73 6.50
CA GLN A 361 44.72 -42.77 7.47
C GLN A 361 45.00 -44.19 7.96
N GLU A 362 43.97 -45.02 8.18
CA GLU A 362 44.17 -46.43 8.51
C GLU A 362 44.89 -47.17 7.37
N ILE A 363 44.48 -46.96 6.11
CA ILE A 363 45.13 -47.58 4.94
C ILE A 363 46.59 -47.12 4.80
N ARG A 364 46.90 -45.87 5.17
CA ARG A 364 48.27 -45.32 5.19
C ARG A 364 49.18 -46.05 6.17
N THR A 365 48.66 -46.57 7.28
CA THR A 365 49.47 -47.31 8.27
C THR A 365 49.79 -48.75 7.86
N VAL A 366 49.06 -49.32 6.90
CA VAL A 366 49.12 -50.75 6.57
C VAL A 366 49.88 -51.06 5.26
N THR A 367 50.22 -50.08 4.40
CA THR A 367 50.59 -50.37 2.99
C THR A 367 51.94 -49.79 2.51
N ASN A 368 52.63 -50.53 1.60
CA ASN A 368 53.97 -50.25 1.03
C ASN A 368 54.11 -48.89 0.31
N LYS A 369 55.37 -48.41 0.16
CA LYS A 369 55.80 -47.09 -0.35
C LYS A 369 55.06 -46.56 -1.61
N SER A 370 54.69 -47.43 -2.55
CA SER A 370 53.95 -47.04 -3.76
C SER A 370 52.46 -46.75 -3.53
N SER A 371 51.83 -47.40 -2.54
CA SER A 371 50.44 -47.11 -2.11
C SER A 371 50.38 -45.89 -1.19
N SER A 372 51.46 -45.62 -0.44
CA SER A 372 51.60 -44.41 0.36
C SER A 372 51.54 -43.15 -0.51
N ASN A 373 52.21 -43.14 -1.67
CA ASN A 373 52.18 -42.00 -2.58
C ASN A 373 50.77 -41.77 -3.18
N ALA A 374 50.08 -42.82 -3.64
CA ALA A 374 48.70 -42.69 -4.14
C ALA A 374 47.71 -42.20 -3.06
N SER A 375 47.85 -42.67 -1.82
CA SER A 375 47.04 -42.19 -0.69
C SER A 375 47.34 -40.71 -0.36
N LYS A 376 48.60 -40.28 -0.42
CA LYS A 376 49.01 -38.88 -0.23
C LYS A 376 48.46 -37.96 -1.32
N GLU A 377 48.46 -38.39 -2.58
CA GLU A 377 47.86 -37.64 -3.69
C GLU A 377 46.35 -37.47 -3.51
N VAL A 378 45.64 -38.53 -3.12
CA VAL A 378 44.20 -38.48 -2.83
C VAL A 378 43.90 -37.53 -1.67
N VAL A 379 44.69 -37.56 -0.60
CA VAL A 379 44.57 -36.61 0.52
C VAL A 379 44.83 -35.17 0.06
N GLY A 380 45.82 -34.96 -0.82
CA GLY A 380 46.10 -33.65 -1.43
C GLY A 380 44.92 -33.13 -2.24
N LEU A 381 44.31 -33.97 -3.09
CA LEU A 381 43.15 -33.61 -3.89
C LEU A 381 41.91 -33.30 -3.04
N LEU A 382 41.66 -34.07 -1.98
CA LEU A 382 40.56 -33.80 -1.05
C LEU A 382 40.76 -32.48 -0.31
N LYS A 383 41.98 -32.20 0.18
CA LYS A 383 42.31 -30.93 0.84
C LYS A 383 42.25 -29.75 -0.13
N LEU A 384 42.61 -29.95 -1.40
CA LEU A 384 42.46 -28.96 -2.45
C LEU A 384 40.98 -28.64 -2.73
N SER A 385 40.13 -29.68 -2.80
CA SER A 385 38.68 -29.52 -2.98
C SER A 385 38.05 -28.77 -1.79
N GLU A 386 38.41 -29.14 -0.56
CA GLU A 386 37.99 -28.44 0.66
C GLU A 386 38.39 -26.96 0.63
N PHE A 387 39.64 -26.68 0.26
CA PHE A 387 40.14 -25.31 0.10
C PHE A 387 39.35 -24.53 -0.95
N GLN A 388 39.17 -25.08 -2.16
CA GLN A 388 38.43 -24.42 -3.24
C GLN A 388 36.97 -24.13 -2.85
N SER A 389 36.32 -25.08 -2.17
CA SER A 389 34.96 -24.91 -1.68
C SER A 389 34.87 -23.79 -0.64
N ASN A 390 35.74 -23.81 0.37
CA ASN A 390 35.78 -22.78 1.42
C ASN A 390 36.03 -21.38 0.87
N LEU A 391 36.98 -21.25 -0.07
CA LEU A 391 37.32 -19.97 -0.67
C LEU A 391 36.16 -19.44 -1.53
N ARG A 392 35.47 -20.33 -2.25
CA ARG A 392 34.26 -19.98 -3.03
C ARG A 392 33.14 -19.49 -2.12
N ILE A 393 32.81 -20.23 -1.06
CA ILE A 393 31.76 -19.86 -0.09
C ILE A 393 32.04 -18.49 0.53
N LEU A 394 33.28 -18.26 0.99
CA LEU A 394 33.67 -16.97 1.56
C LEU A 394 33.56 -15.85 0.52
N SER A 395 33.95 -16.11 -0.73
CA SER A 395 33.91 -15.10 -1.80
C SER A 395 32.51 -14.75 -2.31
N GLU A 396 31.55 -15.65 -2.17
CA GLU A 396 30.17 -15.43 -2.61
C GLU A 396 29.38 -14.55 -1.64
N SER A 397 29.86 -14.35 -0.41
CA SER A 397 29.22 -13.48 0.58
C SER A 397 29.06 -12.05 0.06
N LYS A 398 27.87 -11.46 0.29
CA LYS A 398 27.57 -10.07 -0.12
C LYS A 398 28.26 -9.02 0.75
N TYR A 399 28.53 -9.38 2.01
CA TYR A 399 29.20 -8.52 2.98
C TYR A 399 30.35 -9.32 3.60
N GLY A 400 31.48 -8.68 3.81
CA GLY A 400 32.62 -9.29 4.47
C GLY A 400 33.52 -8.22 5.05
N GLU A 401 34.31 -8.63 6.03
CA GLU A 401 35.26 -7.76 6.70
C GLU A 401 36.70 -8.12 6.32
N LEU A 402 37.63 -7.25 6.68
CA LEU A 402 39.06 -7.47 6.50
C LEU A 402 39.53 -8.83 7.11
N LYS A 403 38.90 -9.27 8.20
CA LYS A 403 39.15 -10.58 8.84
C LYS A 403 38.80 -11.77 7.95
N ASP A 404 37.78 -11.65 7.11
CA ASP A 404 37.39 -12.74 6.21
C ASP A 404 38.43 -12.93 5.12
N ILE A 405 39.02 -11.84 4.64
CA ILE A 405 40.16 -11.90 3.72
C ILE A 405 41.40 -12.48 4.42
N GLU A 406 41.67 -12.09 5.67
CA GLU A 406 42.75 -12.69 6.46
C GLU A 406 42.58 -14.21 6.59
N LYS A 407 41.35 -14.67 6.80
CA LYS A 407 41.02 -16.10 6.84
C LYS A 407 41.25 -16.78 5.49
N MET A 408 40.81 -16.18 4.37
CA MET A 408 41.08 -16.71 3.02
C MET A 408 42.58 -16.79 2.72
N ALA A 409 43.34 -15.76 3.09
CA ALA A 409 44.79 -15.70 2.92
C ALA A 409 45.49 -16.77 3.78
N GLY A 410 45.07 -16.94 5.03
CA GLY A 410 45.58 -18.00 5.92
C GLY A 410 45.28 -19.42 5.39
N GLN A 411 44.08 -19.65 4.85
CA GLN A 411 43.72 -20.92 4.21
C GLN A 411 44.58 -21.18 2.98
N THR A 412 44.86 -20.15 2.19
CA THR A 412 45.71 -20.24 0.99
C THR A 412 47.16 -20.54 1.35
N ALA A 413 47.70 -19.91 2.41
CA ALA A 413 49.03 -20.23 2.91
C ALA A 413 49.12 -21.67 3.43
N SER A 414 48.09 -22.14 4.14
CA SER A 414 48.02 -23.50 4.67
C SER A 414 48.03 -24.57 3.57
N ILE A 415 47.23 -24.38 2.50
CA ILE A 415 47.17 -25.34 1.39
C ILE A 415 48.46 -25.35 0.57
N VAL A 416 49.09 -24.19 0.36
CA VAL A 416 50.40 -24.11 -0.32
C VAL A 416 51.45 -24.88 0.47
N ASN A 417 51.54 -24.64 1.79
CA ASN A 417 52.48 -25.35 2.66
C ASN A 417 52.23 -26.86 2.72
N LEU A 418 50.96 -27.29 2.68
CA LEU A 418 50.60 -28.71 2.63
C LEU A 418 51.09 -29.36 1.33
N PHE A 419 50.86 -28.73 0.18
CA PHE A 419 51.31 -29.24 -1.11
C PHE A 419 52.85 -29.21 -1.24
N ASP A 420 53.52 -28.18 -0.73
CA ASP A 420 54.98 -28.13 -0.73
C ASP A 420 55.57 -29.24 0.16
N LYS A 421 54.97 -29.53 1.33
CA LYS A 421 55.36 -30.69 2.16
C LYS A 421 55.10 -32.02 1.45
N LEU A 422 53.94 -32.19 0.83
CA LEU A 422 53.61 -33.40 0.08
C LEU A 422 54.56 -33.60 -1.10
N SER A 423 54.99 -32.53 -1.77
CA SER A 423 55.96 -32.59 -2.86
C SER A 423 57.35 -32.98 -2.38
N ILE A 424 57.80 -32.48 -1.22
CA ILE A 424 59.08 -32.88 -0.62
C ILE A 424 59.05 -34.35 -0.20
N GLU A 425 57.94 -34.81 0.39
CA GLU A 425 57.82 -36.18 0.89
C GLU A 425 57.65 -37.24 -0.21
N SER A 426 57.12 -36.86 -1.39
CA SER A 426 56.84 -37.78 -2.48
C SER A 426 57.97 -37.86 -3.52
N GLU A 427 59.03 -37.05 -3.42
CA GLU A 427 60.11 -36.86 -4.43
C GLU A 427 59.62 -36.44 -5.83
N GLU A 428 58.31 -36.39 -6.06
CA GLU A 428 57.65 -35.85 -7.24
C GLU A 428 57.27 -34.37 -7.02
N LYS A 429 57.37 -33.59 -8.10
CA LYS A 429 57.11 -32.15 -8.11
C LYS A 429 55.60 -31.86 -8.08
N LEU A 430 54.95 -32.22 -6.97
CA LEU A 430 53.53 -32.03 -6.69
C LEU A 430 53.28 -30.66 -6.05
N SER A 431 53.84 -29.60 -6.63
CA SER A 431 53.56 -28.23 -6.18
C SER A 431 52.14 -27.82 -6.56
N LEU A 432 51.44 -27.10 -5.69
CA LEU A 432 50.11 -26.56 -5.98
C LEU A 432 50.14 -25.79 -7.32
N PRO A 433 49.28 -26.12 -8.32
CA PRO A 433 49.30 -25.47 -9.62
C PRO A 433 49.21 -23.95 -9.51
N GLN A 434 49.97 -23.26 -10.35
CA GLN A 434 50.05 -21.79 -10.34
C GLN A 434 48.67 -21.16 -10.58
N GLU A 435 47.83 -21.82 -11.38
CA GLU A 435 46.46 -21.42 -11.68
C GLU A 435 45.59 -21.35 -10.41
N VAL A 436 45.78 -22.28 -9.46
CA VAL A 436 45.03 -22.30 -8.20
C VAL A 436 45.49 -21.16 -7.29
N ARG A 437 46.80 -20.90 -7.23
CA ARG A 437 47.37 -19.78 -6.46
C ARG A 437 46.88 -18.44 -7.01
N GLN A 438 46.92 -18.26 -8.32
CA GLN A 438 46.40 -17.08 -9.02
C GLN A 438 44.90 -16.91 -8.85
N TRP A 439 44.14 -18.01 -8.95
CA TRP A 439 42.69 -18.00 -8.74
C TRP A 439 42.33 -17.54 -7.32
N ALA A 440 43.01 -18.05 -6.29
CA ALA A 440 42.74 -17.68 -4.91
C ALA A 440 43.02 -16.19 -4.63
N LEU A 441 44.17 -15.68 -5.09
CA LEU A 441 44.50 -14.26 -5.01
C LEU A 441 43.52 -13.37 -5.78
N SER A 442 43.11 -13.80 -6.96
CA SER A 442 42.12 -13.09 -7.77
C SER A 442 40.78 -13.02 -7.05
N LYS A 443 40.37 -14.09 -6.37
CA LYS A 443 39.13 -14.10 -5.59
C LYS A 443 39.19 -13.18 -4.38
N MET A 444 40.32 -13.12 -3.68
CA MET A 444 40.49 -12.16 -2.57
C MET A 444 40.42 -10.71 -3.05
N LEU A 445 40.99 -10.39 -4.23
CA LEU A 445 40.88 -9.07 -4.85
C LEU A 445 39.43 -8.73 -5.25
N ASP A 446 38.70 -9.68 -5.85
CA ASP A 446 37.28 -9.51 -6.18
C ASP A 446 36.43 -9.26 -4.92
N CYS A 447 36.74 -9.95 -3.81
CA CYS A 447 36.04 -9.76 -2.53
C CYS A 447 36.32 -8.38 -1.94
N ALA A 448 37.57 -7.93 -2.02
CA ALA A 448 37.96 -6.62 -1.52
C ALA A 448 37.26 -5.48 -2.29
N ASP A 449 37.09 -5.63 -3.61
CA ASP A 449 36.27 -4.69 -4.41
C ASP A 449 34.82 -4.68 -3.95
N LYS A 450 34.21 -5.87 -3.89
CA LYS A 450 32.81 -6.06 -3.51
C LYS A 450 32.49 -5.56 -2.10
N TRP A 451 33.44 -5.65 -1.17
CA TRP A 451 33.30 -5.22 0.23
C TRP A 451 33.91 -3.85 0.50
N GLU A 452 34.31 -3.11 -0.55
CA GLU A 452 34.88 -1.77 -0.47
C GLU A 452 36.09 -1.66 0.48
N ILE A 453 36.92 -2.70 0.53
CA ILE A 453 38.12 -2.75 1.37
C ILE A 453 39.25 -1.97 0.69
N ARG A 454 39.94 -1.12 1.46
CA ARG A 454 41.07 -0.33 0.95
C ARG A 454 42.21 -1.25 0.50
N PHE A 455 42.74 -0.96 -0.69
CA PHE A 455 43.83 -1.74 -1.28
C PHE A 455 45.05 -1.86 -0.36
N THR A 456 45.42 -0.79 0.34
CA THR A 456 46.58 -0.80 1.25
C THR A 456 46.43 -1.79 2.40
N ASP A 457 45.23 -1.88 3.00
CA ASP A 457 44.94 -2.81 4.09
C ASP A 457 44.90 -4.26 3.58
N LEU A 458 44.28 -4.46 2.41
CA LEU A 458 44.26 -5.76 1.71
C LEU A 458 45.68 -6.23 1.41
N PHE A 459 46.50 -5.37 0.80
CA PHE A 459 47.83 -5.70 0.34
C PHE A 459 48.76 -6.03 1.51
N ALA A 460 48.65 -5.30 2.63
CA ALA A 460 49.39 -5.61 3.85
C ALA A 460 49.09 -7.03 4.37
N ILE A 461 47.83 -7.47 4.36
CA ILE A 461 47.43 -8.81 4.79
C ILE A 461 47.93 -9.90 3.83
N LEU A 462 47.84 -9.65 2.53
CA LEU A 462 48.36 -10.59 1.53
C LEU A 462 49.87 -10.77 1.71
N ILE A 463 50.62 -9.69 1.94
CA ILE A 463 52.07 -9.76 2.19
C ILE A 463 52.39 -10.46 3.52
N ASP A 464 51.66 -10.17 4.60
CA ASP A 464 51.86 -10.80 5.92
C ASP A 464 51.60 -12.30 5.91
N LYS A 465 50.48 -12.74 5.30
CA LYS A 465 50.04 -14.15 5.35
C LYS A 465 50.62 -15.02 4.25
N LEU A 466 50.76 -14.51 3.03
CA LEU A 466 51.18 -15.30 1.86
C LEU A 466 52.66 -15.11 1.53
N GLY A 467 53.27 -14.01 1.98
CA GLY A 467 54.66 -13.67 1.70
C GLY A 467 54.85 -12.93 0.36
N LYS A 468 55.91 -12.10 0.28
CA LYS A 468 56.20 -11.24 -0.89
C LYS A 468 56.33 -12.03 -2.20
N GLU A 469 57.03 -13.17 -2.19
CA GLU A 469 57.28 -13.95 -3.41
C GLU A 469 56.01 -14.58 -3.98
N LEU A 470 55.14 -15.14 -3.13
CA LEU A 470 53.92 -15.79 -3.59
C LEU A 470 52.94 -14.77 -4.18
N VAL A 471 52.84 -13.59 -3.57
CA VAL A 471 52.03 -12.49 -4.10
C VAL A 471 52.63 -11.98 -5.42
N LYS A 472 53.95 -11.80 -5.50
CA LYS A 472 54.64 -11.31 -6.70
C LYS A 472 54.41 -12.19 -7.93
N GLU A 473 54.51 -13.51 -7.78
CA GLU A 473 54.39 -14.45 -8.90
C GLU A 473 52.95 -14.72 -9.35
N ASN A 474 51.96 -14.42 -8.51
CA ASN A 474 50.57 -14.85 -8.71
C ASN A 474 49.57 -13.69 -8.77
N ILE A 475 49.98 -12.44 -8.51
CA ILE A 475 49.11 -11.28 -8.63
C ILE A 475 48.96 -10.85 -10.10
N ARG A 476 47.71 -10.63 -10.53
CA ARG A 476 47.43 -10.11 -11.88
C ARG A 476 47.36 -8.59 -11.84
N ILE A 477 48.43 -7.92 -12.29
CA ILE A 477 48.53 -6.44 -12.30
C ILE A 477 47.36 -5.80 -13.04
N GLN A 478 46.90 -6.42 -14.12
CA GLN A 478 45.72 -5.98 -14.88
C GLN A 478 44.47 -5.90 -13.99
N GLN A 479 44.20 -6.93 -13.19
CA GLN A 479 43.04 -6.98 -12.30
C GLN A 479 43.13 -5.90 -11.21
N VAL A 480 44.32 -5.69 -10.64
CA VAL A 480 44.51 -4.64 -9.63
C VAL A 480 44.31 -3.25 -10.25
N ARG A 481 44.77 -3.03 -11.49
CA ARG A 481 44.56 -1.78 -12.20
C ARG A 481 43.08 -1.52 -12.47
N ASP A 482 42.35 -2.55 -12.88
CA ASP A 482 40.93 -2.43 -13.26
C ASP A 482 40.04 -2.23 -12.02
N ILE A 483 40.42 -2.78 -10.86
CA ILE A 483 39.68 -2.66 -9.60
C ILE A 483 40.08 -1.43 -8.78
N PHE A 484 41.38 -1.25 -8.53
CA PHE A 484 41.90 -0.24 -7.58
C PHE A 484 42.61 0.94 -8.27
N GLY A 485 42.67 0.95 -9.60
CA GLY A 485 43.28 2.02 -10.39
C GLY A 485 44.81 2.01 -10.37
N ILE A 486 45.41 3.05 -10.97
CA ILE A 486 46.86 3.17 -11.17
C ILE A 486 47.63 3.27 -9.83
N ARG A 487 47.02 3.85 -8.79
CA ARG A 487 47.65 3.97 -7.45
C ARG A 487 47.94 2.60 -6.80
N GLY A 488 47.02 1.65 -6.91
CA GLY A 488 47.25 0.29 -6.40
C GLY A 488 48.38 -0.44 -7.15
N VAL A 489 48.51 -0.18 -8.45
CA VAL A 489 49.62 -0.71 -9.26
C VAL A 489 50.96 -0.10 -8.84
N ASP A 490 50.99 1.20 -8.54
CA ASP A 490 52.20 1.87 -8.06
C ASP A 490 52.64 1.37 -6.67
N GLU A 491 51.69 1.10 -5.76
CA GLU A 491 51.97 0.47 -4.46
C GLU A 491 52.57 -0.94 -4.62
N ILE A 492 52.01 -1.76 -5.50
CA ILE A 492 52.55 -3.08 -5.86
C ILE A 492 53.98 -2.96 -6.40
N ARG A 493 54.22 -2.06 -7.35
CA ARG A 493 55.53 -1.86 -7.96
C ARG A 493 56.58 -1.41 -6.95
N LYS A 494 56.21 -0.52 -6.05
CA LYS A 494 57.06 0.01 -4.98
C LYS A 494 57.42 -1.05 -3.94
N GLU A 495 56.46 -1.88 -3.52
CA GLU A 495 56.67 -2.86 -2.44
C GLU A 495 57.25 -4.19 -2.91
N LEU A 496 57.00 -4.61 -4.16
CA LEU A 496 57.46 -5.89 -4.70
C LEU A 496 58.70 -5.79 -5.61
N ASN A 497 59.29 -4.59 -5.72
CA ASN A 497 60.43 -4.29 -6.61
C ASN A 497 60.19 -4.83 -8.03
N LEU A 498 59.02 -4.53 -8.60
CA LEU A 498 58.68 -4.87 -9.98
C LEU A 498 59.03 -3.68 -10.87
N THR A 499 60.10 -3.81 -11.66
CA THR A 499 60.53 -2.83 -12.68
C THR A 499 59.51 -2.62 -13.78
#